data_AF-A0A844P5V7-F1
#
_entry.id   AF-A0A844P5V7-F1
#
_cell.length_a   1.000
_cell.length_b   1.000
_cell.length_c   1.000
_cell.angle_alpha   90.00
_cell.angle_beta   90.00
_cell.angle_gamma   90.00
#
_symmetry.space_group_name_H-M   'P 1'
#
loop_
_entity.id
_entity.type
_entity.pdbx_description
1 polymer ?
#
loop_
_entity_poly.entity_id
_entity_poly.type
_entity_poly.pdbx_seq_one_letter_code
_entity_poly.pdbx_strand_id
1 'polypeptide(L)'
;MIELVELLKKITLSDVAAFVSLIVAFFAYRNSKKKNSYDVTSKEDQELCIYASKVLEESYRELTQNGLVINPVEANRLNWLTSARLILRHQEIKSKIKSDVYILICEENERHWEHEFYKILQHSELMSGAYFKGDKMFNSCEKISPGSAVVVFKFAQWRRNYEDPLKTINYKKLLNDEPEILNGRNGLESYLDDLHEGAEKWRNF
;
A
#
# COMPACT_ATOMS: atom_id res chain seq x y z
N MET A 1 20.36 52.21 39.36
CA MET A 1 19.42 51.41 40.18
C MET A 1 18.11 52.17 40.45
N ILE A 2 18.14 53.48 40.73
CA ILE A 2 16.94 54.32 40.98
C ILE A 2 16.05 54.48 39.72
N GLU A 3 16.63 54.70 38.54
CA GLU A 3 15.84 54.85 37.29
C GLU A 3 15.06 53.59 36.89
N LEU A 4 15.60 52.40 37.16
CA LEU A 4 14.93 51.12 36.89
C LEU A 4 13.69 50.92 37.77
N VAL A 5 13.71 51.44 39.01
CA VAL A 5 12.61 51.34 39.97
C VAL A 5 11.49 52.33 39.63
N GLU A 6 11.82 53.53 39.11
CA GLU A 6 10.83 54.48 38.60
C GLU A 6 10.17 54.04 37.30
N LEU A 7 10.92 53.38 36.41
CA LEU A 7 10.38 52.76 35.19
C LEU A 7 9.40 51.63 35.51
N LEU A 8 9.71 50.78 36.50
CA LEU A 8 8.82 49.70 36.96
C LEU A 8 7.51 50.23 37.57
N LYS A 9 7.53 51.41 38.21
CA LYS A 9 6.32 52.05 38.78
C LYS A 9 5.37 52.64 37.73
N LYS A 10 5.83 52.87 36.49
CA LYS A 10 5.01 53.39 35.38
C LYS A 10 4.33 52.29 34.54
N ILE A 11 4.66 51.03 34.79
CA ILE A 11 4.03 49.90 34.08
C ILE A 11 2.59 49.78 34.56
N THR A 12 1.66 50.02 33.63
CA THR A 12 0.23 49.85 33.88
C THR A 12 -0.19 48.40 33.65
N LEU A 13 -1.31 47.97 34.25
CA LEU A 13 -1.86 46.62 34.03
C LEU A 13 -2.12 46.35 32.53
N SER A 14 -2.45 47.40 31.75
CA SER A 14 -2.60 47.35 30.30
C SER A 14 -1.31 47.04 29.55
N ASP A 15 -0.15 47.52 30.01
CA ASP A 15 1.14 47.26 29.36
C ASP A 15 1.55 45.79 29.53
N VAL A 16 1.30 45.22 30.72
CA VAL A 16 1.51 43.79 30.99
C VAL A 16 0.57 42.95 30.15
N ALA A 17 -0.72 43.33 30.06
CA ALA A 17 -1.71 42.62 29.24
C ALA A 17 -1.35 42.66 27.74
N ALA A 18 -0.87 43.80 27.24
CA ALA A 18 -0.41 43.96 25.86
C ALA A 18 0.80 43.06 25.56
N PHE A 19 1.76 42.99 26.48
CA PHE A 19 2.94 42.13 26.32
C PHE A 19 2.58 40.63 26.32
N VAL A 20 1.71 40.19 27.23
CA VAL A 20 1.20 38.81 27.25
C VAL A 20 0.45 38.50 25.95
N SER A 21 -0.37 39.42 25.45
CA SER A 21 -1.10 39.27 24.18
C SER A 21 -0.16 39.12 22.99
N LEU A 22 0.94 39.87 22.96
CA LEU A 22 1.97 39.76 21.92
C LEU A 22 2.64 38.38 21.93
N ILE A 23 2.95 37.86 23.12
CA ILE A 23 3.54 36.52 23.28
C ILE A 23 2.57 35.44 22.79
N VAL A 24 1.30 35.49 23.20
CA VAL A 24 0.27 34.55 22.76
C VAL A 24 0.10 34.61 21.24
N ALA A 25 0.02 35.81 20.66
CA ALA A 25 -0.07 36.00 19.22
C ALA A 25 1.14 35.44 18.46
N PHE A 26 2.36 35.61 19.00
CA PHE A 26 3.58 35.06 18.43
C PHE A 26 3.57 33.51 18.42
N PHE A 27 3.19 32.88 19.53
CA PHE A 27 3.06 31.43 19.60
C PHE A 27 1.95 30.90 18.69
N ALA A 28 0.80 31.58 18.64
CA ALA A 28 -0.29 31.25 17.74
C ALA A 28 0.14 31.34 16.27
N TYR A 29 0.85 32.40 15.88
CA TYR A 29 1.40 32.56 14.53
C TYR A 29 2.39 31.44 14.19
N ARG A 30 3.33 31.12 15.10
CA ARG A 30 4.31 30.06 14.89
C ARG A 30 3.65 28.67 14.75
N ASN A 31 2.67 28.37 15.60
CA ASN A 31 1.92 27.12 15.53
C ASN A 31 1.05 27.04 14.28
N SER A 32 0.41 28.14 13.90
CA SER A 32 -0.38 28.25 12.67
C SER A 32 0.48 28.02 11.43
N LYS A 33 1.68 28.63 11.36
CA LYS A 33 2.60 28.43 10.23
C LYS A 33 3.08 26.97 10.12
N LYS A 34 3.41 26.34 11.26
CA LYS A 34 3.77 24.92 11.29
C LYS A 34 2.61 24.05 10.81
N LYS A 35 1.41 24.23 11.40
CA LYS A 35 0.21 23.49 11.03
C LYS A 35 -0.12 23.63 9.55
N ASN A 36 -0.08 24.85 9.02
CA ASN A 36 -0.34 25.10 7.60
C ASN A 36 0.65 24.35 6.70
N SER A 37 1.93 24.28 7.07
CA SER A 37 2.91 23.50 6.31
C SER A 37 2.62 21.99 6.35
N TYR A 38 2.26 21.45 7.52
CA TYR A 38 1.87 20.04 7.65
C TYR A 38 0.60 19.74 6.85
N ASP A 39 -0.41 20.61 6.92
CA ASP A 39 -1.68 20.46 6.20
C ASP A 39 -1.47 20.51 4.68
N VAL A 40 -0.56 21.36 4.18
CA VAL A 40 -0.20 21.40 2.75
C VAL A 40 0.49 20.11 2.32
N THR A 41 1.54 19.67 3.04
CA THR A 41 2.25 18.42 2.71
C THR A 41 1.33 17.21 2.80
N SER A 42 0.45 17.16 3.81
CA SER A 42 -0.52 16.07 3.96
C SER A 42 -1.49 16.01 2.76
N LYS A 43 -1.94 17.16 2.25
CA LYS A 43 -2.80 17.20 1.05
C LYS A 43 -2.04 16.77 -0.21
N GLU A 44 -0.83 17.27 -0.40
CA GLU A 44 0.03 16.87 -1.53
C GLU A 44 0.28 15.35 -1.51
N ASP A 45 0.64 14.79 -0.36
CA ASP A 45 0.86 13.36 -0.18
C ASP A 45 -0.41 12.53 -0.40
N GLN A 46 -1.58 13.06 0.02
CA GLN A 46 -2.87 12.45 -0.27
C GLN A 46 -3.13 12.35 -1.77
N GLU A 47 -2.93 13.45 -2.51
CA GLU A 47 -3.12 13.50 -3.96
C GLU A 47 -2.17 12.56 -4.68
N LEU A 48 -0.89 12.52 -4.27
CA LEU A 48 0.10 11.58 -4.78
C LEU A 48 -0.31 10.13 -4.52
N CYS A 49 -0.81 9.81 -3.32
CA CYS A 49 -1.27 8.47 -2.98
C CYS A 49 -2.46 8.02 -3.84
N ILE A 50 -3.47 8.89 -4.00
CA ILE A 50 -4.64 8.62 -4.86
C ILE A 50 -4.18 8.39 -6.30
N TYR A 51 -3.31 9.24 -6.81
CA TYR A 51 -2.80 9.13 -8.17
C TYR A 51 -1.95 7.87 -8.36
N ALA A 52 -1.09 7.53 -7.40
CA ALA A 52 -0.27 6.31 -7.43
C ALA A 52 -1.14 5.05 -7.49
N SER A 53 -2.23 4.99 -6.70
CA SER A 53 -3.17 3.86 -6.73
C SER A 53 -3.88 3.75 -8.08
N LYS A 54 -4.34 4.88 -8.63
CA LYS A 54 -5.01 4.92 -9.94
C LYS A 54 -4.10 4.44 -11.08
N VAL A 55 -2.82 4.79 -11.03
CA VAL A 55 -1.83 4.34 -12.03
C VAL A 55 -1.67 2.81 -12.03
N LEU A 56 -1.74 2.15 -10.86
CA LEU A 56 -1.73 0.68 -10.79
C LEU A 56 -3.01 0.06 -11.34
N GLU A 57 -4.16 0.66 -11.04
CA GLU A 57 -5.44 0.24 -11.61
C GLU A 57 -5.42 0.34 -13.15
N GLU A 58 -4.95 1.47 -13.69
CA GLU A 58 -4.78 1.66 -15.13
C GLU A 58 -3.80 0.62 -15.69
N SER A 59 -2.69 0.35 -15.01
CA SER A 59 -1.73 -0.69 -15.41
C SER A 59 -2.39 -2.06 -15.55
N TYR A 60 -3.24 -2.44 -14.58
CA TYR A 60 -3.98 -3.69 -14.60
C TYR A 60 -5.01 -3.72 -15.73
N ARG A 61 -5.76 -2.63 -15.92
CA ARG A 61 -6.74 -2.49 -17.01
C ARG A 61 -6.10 -2.60 -18.38
N GLU A 62 -4.95 -1.96 -18.60
CA GLU A 62 -4.22 -2.04 -19.87
C GLU A 62 -3.77 -3.49 -20.15
N LEU A 63 -3.28 -4.19 -19.14
CA LEU A 63 -2.86 -5.58 -19.29
C LEU A 63 -4.04 -6.50 -19.62
N THR A 64 -5.16 -6.33 -18.93
CA THR A 64 -6.35 -7.20 -19.00
C THR A 64 -7.41 -6.77 -20.01
N GLN A 65 -7.15 -5.69 -20.77
CA GLN A 65 -8.15 -5.05 -21.64
C GLN A 65 -9.44 -4.70 -20.89
N ASN A 66 -9.31 -3.92 -19.82
CA ASN A 66 -10.40 -3.57 -18.90
C ASN A 66 -11.09 -4.79 -18.26
N GLY A 67 -10.32 -5.85 -17.98
CA GLY A 67 -10.84 -7.07 -17.36
C GLY A 67 -11.55 -8.03 -18.31
N LEU A 68 -11.53 -7.75 -19.63
CA LEU A 68 -12.17 -8.63 -20.63
C LEU A 68 -11.34 -9.88 -20.92
N VAL A 69 -10.02 -9.80 -20.79
CA VAL A 69 -9.09 -10.90 -21.10
C VAL A 69 -8.12 -11.09 -19.94
N ILE A 70 -8.45 -12.05 -19.05
CA ILE A 70 -7.76 -12.24 -17.77
C ILE A 70 -7.11 -13.62 -17.60
N ASN A 71 -7.46 -14.62 -18.43
CA ASN A 71 -6.95 -15.98 -18.24
C ASN A 71 -6.99 -16.82 -19.54
N PRO A 72 -5.89 -16.88 -20.32
CA PRO A 72 -4.66 -16.09 -20.16
C PRO A 72 -4.90 -14.61 -20.49
N VAL A 73 -4.02 -13.76 -20.00
CA VAL A 73 -3.87 -12.39 -20.53
C VAL A 73 -3.52 -12.48 -22.02
N GLU A 74 -3.97 -11.52 -22.84
CA GLU A 74 -3.57 -11.49 -24.24
C GLU A 74 -2.05 -11.23 -24.39
N ALA A 75 -1.41 -11.96 -25.30
CA ALA A 75 -0.04 -11.74 -25.71
C ALA A 75 0.08 -10.51 -26.65
N ASN A 76 -0.38 -9.36 -26.16
CA ASN A 76 -0.31 -8.08 -26.87
C ASN A 76 0.89 -7.26 -26.37
N ARG A 77 1.87 -7.00 -27.23
CA ARG A 77 3.11 -6.34 -26.86
C ARG A 77 2.88 -4.93 -26.29
N LEU A 78 1.92 -4.19 -26.82
CA LEU A 78 1.63 -2.83 -26.38
C LEU A 78 1.04 -2.83 -24.97
N ASN A 79 0.06 -3.70 -24.69
CA ASN A 79 -0.55 -3.82 -23.37
C ASN A 79 0.49 -4.13 -22.29
N TRP A 80 1.36 -5.11 -22.56
CA TRP A 80 2.45 -5.46 -21.63
C TRP A 80 3.41 -4.28 -21.40
N LEU A 81 3.80 -3.56 -22.45
CA LEU A 81 4.68 -2.39 -22.33
C LEU A 81 4.03 -1.24 -21.55
N THR A 82 2.77 -0.94 -21.83
CA THR A 82 2.02 0.13 -21.16
C THR A 82 1.86 -0.21 -19.68
N SER A 83 1.40 -1.43 -19.37
CA SER A 83 1.27 -1.93 -18.01
C SER A 83 2.58 -1.82 -17.22
N ALA A 84 3.69 -2.31 -17.78
CA ALA A 84 5.01 -2.23 -17.15
C ALA A 84 5.47 -0.78 -16.89
N ARG A 85 5.24 0.14 -17.84
CA ARG A 85 5.58 1.56 -17.65
C ARG A 85 4.76 2.21 -16.55
N LEU A 86 3.48 1.88 -16.45
CA LEU A 86 2.60 2.38 -15.40
C LEU A 86 3.03 1.85 -14.01
N ILE A 87 3.44 0.58 -13.90
CA ILE A 87 4.02 0.03 -12.66
C ILE A 87 5.27 0.82 -12.24
N LEU A 88 6.19 1.07 -13.18
CA LEU A 88 7.38 1.87 -12.88
C LEU A 88 7.02 3.31 -12.50
N ARG A 89 6.01 3.90 -13.15
CA ARG A 89 5.52 5.24 -12.80
C ARG A 89 4.92 5.28 -11.40
N HIS A 90 4.16 4.26 -11.00
CA HIS A 90 3.66 4.13 -9.64
C HIS A 90 4.82 4.19 -8.63
N GLN A 91 5.89 3.42 -8.86
CA GLN A 91 7.06 3.41 -7.98
C GLN A 91 7.71 4.79 -7.86
N GLU A 92 7.82 5.53 -8.97
CA GLU A 92 8.32 6.91 -8.97
C GLU A 92 7.42 7.87 -8.19
N ILE A 93 6.09 7.76 -8.34
CA ILE A 93 5.14 8.61 -7.61
C ILE A 93 5.19 8.30 -6.11
N LYS A 94 5.14 7.01 -5.76
CA LYS A 94 5.23 6.54 -4.38
C LYS A 94 6.48 7.06 -3.66
N SER A 95 7.63 7.13 -4.35
CA SER A 95 8.88 7.65 -3.78
C SER A 95 8.84 9.14 -3.38
N LYS A 96 7.82 9.88 -3.81
CA LYS A 96 7.65 11.31 -3.50
C LYS A 96 6.78 11.57 -2.28
N ILE A 97 6.04 10.56 -1.81
CA ILE A 97 5.18 10.64 -0.63
C ILE A 97 6.06 10.69 0.61
N LYS A 98 5.80 11.64 1.51
CA LYS A 98 6.62 11.83 2.73
C LYS A 98 5.93 11.39 4.01
N SER A 99 4.61 11.51 4.06
CA SER A 99 3.80 11.14 5.21
C SER A 99 3.72 9.63 5.37
N ASP A 100 4.14 9.13 6.53
CA ASP A 100 4.08 7.70 6.88
C ASP A 100 2.68 7.11 6.70
N VAL A 101 1.63 7.89 7.00
CA VAL A 101 0.24 7.47 6.83
C VAL A 101 -0.09 7.20 5.36
N TYR A 102 0.31 8.11 4.46
CA TYR A 102 0.03 7.93 3.03
C TYR A 102 0.99 6.92 2.38
N ILE A 103 2.20 6.74 2.90
CA ILE A 103 3.08 5.65 2.50
C ILE A 103 2.40 4.31 2.81
N LEU A 104 1.89 4.13 4.03
CA LEU A 104 1.18 2.91 4.44
C LEU A 104 -0.05 2.65 3.58
N ILE A 105 -0.90 3.66 3.34
CA ILE A 105 -2.08 3.53 2.48
C ILE A 105 -1.67 3.15 1.06
N CYS A 106 -0.62 3.79 0.52
CA CYS A 106 -0.11 3.47 -0.81
C CYS A 106 0.40 2.02 -0.88
N GLU A 107 1.05 1.52 0.19
CA GLU A 107 1.51 0.13 0.30
C GLU A 107 0.38 -0.89 0.39
N GLU A 108 -0.71 -0.60 1.10
CA GLU A 108 -1.90 -1.46 1.09
C GLU A 108 -2.54 -1.54 -0.30
N ASN A 109 -2.66 -0.40 -0.99
CA ASN A 109 -3.16 -0.40 -2.36
C ASN A 109 -2.23 -1.16 -3.31
N GLU A 110 -0.91 -0.97 -3.17
CA GLU A 110 0.09 -1.71 -3.94
C GLU A 110 -0.07 -3.22 -3.73
N ARG A 111 -0.17 -3.70 -2.48
CA ARG A 111 -0.39 -5.12 -2.16
C ARG A 111 -1.65 -5.70 -2.80
N HIS A 112 -2.75 -4.96 -2.76
CA HIS A 112 -3.99 -5.37 -3.43
C HIS A 112 -3.73 -5.64 -4.92
N TRP A 113 -3.07 -4.70 -5.60
CA TRP A 113 -2.75 -4.86 -7.02
C TRP A 113 -1.70 -5.94 -7.28
N GLU A 114 -0.66 -6.08 -6.45
CA GLU A 114 0.30 -7.19 -6.56
C GLU A 114 -0.45 -8.54 -6.58
N HIS A 115 -1.47 -8.71 -5.74
CA HIS A 115 -2.32 -9.89 -5.72
C HIS A 115 -3.24 -10.02 -6.95
N GLU A 116 -3.87 -8.93 -7.42
CA GLU A 116 -4.67 -8.96 -8.65
C GLU A 116 -3.84 -9.39 -9.86
N PHE A 117 -2.64 -8.82 -10.02
CA PHE A 117 -1.69 -9.24 -11.04
C PHE A 117 -1.26 -10.70 -10.87
N TYR A 118 -0.97 -11.13 -9.64
CA TYR A 118 -0.62 -12.52 -9.35
C TYR A 118 -1.67 -13.49 -9.89
N LYS A 119 -2.96 -13.24 -9.63
CA LYS A 119 -4.08 -14.11 -10.04
C LYS A 119 -4.13 -14.32 -11.55
N ILE A 120 -4.06 -13.24 -12.34
CA ILE A 120 -4.14 -13.32 -13.81
C ILE A 120 -2.87 -13.93 -14.44
N LEU A 121 -1.76 -13.94 -13.72
CA LEU A 121 -0.48 -14.47 -14.19
C LEU A 121 -0.25 -15.96 -13.85
N GLN A 122 -1.21 -16.64 -13.20
CA GLN A 122 -1.11 -18.07 -12.85
C GLN A 122 -1.43 -19.03 -14.01
N HIS A 123 -1.78 -18.53 -15.20
CA HIS A 123 -2.15 -19.42 -16.31
C HIS A 123 -0.98 -20.28 -16.82
N SER A 124 -1.24 -21.54 -17.16
CA SER A 124 -0.21 -22.48 -17.61
C SER A 124 0.48 -22.03 -18.91
N GLU A 125 -0.21 -21.30 -19.78
CA GLU A 125 0.37 -20.77 -21.02
C GLU A 125 1.49 -19.75 -20.76
N LEU A 126 1.40 -18.99 -19.66
CA LEU A 126 2.42 -18.02 -19.24
C LEU A 126 3.69 -18.71 -18.72
N MET A 127 3.66 -20.02 -18.48
CA MET A 127 4.85 -20.82 -18.16
C MET A 127 5.62 -21.22 -19.43
N SER A 128 5.00 -21.08 -20.61
CA SER A 128 5.63 -21.43 -21.88
C SER A 128 6.39 -20.25 -22.46
N GLY A 129 7.66 -20.47 -22.82
CA GLY A 129 8.45 -19.49 -23.57
C GLY A 129 7.83 -19.11 -24.93
N ALA A 130 6.98 -19.97 -25.50
CA ALA A 130 6.32 -19.72 -26.78
C ALA A 130 5.35 -18.52 -26.69
N TYR A 131 4.65 -18.37 -25.55
CA TYR A 131 3.75 -17.25 -25.29
C TYR A 131 4.47 -15.90 -25.45
N PHE A 132 5.71 -15.78 -24.98
CA PHE A 132 6.47 -14.52 -25.04
C PHE A 132 7.16 -14.29 -26.38
N LYS A 133 7.41 -15.36 -27.15
CA LYS A 133 8.16 -15.29 -28.41
C LYS A 133 7.31 -14.82 -29.60
N GLY A 134 5.97 -14.87 -29.49
CA GLY A 134 5.08 -14.62 -30.62
C GLY A 134 5.04 -15.79 -31.60
N ASP A 135 5.36 -17.00 -31.12
CA ASP A 135 5.11 -18.22 -31.88
C ASP A 135 3.59 -18.43 -31.86
N LYS A 136 2.93 -18.66 -33.00
CA LYS A 136 1.45 -18.78 -33.18
C LYS A 136 0.74 -19.78 -32.23
N MET A 137 1.47 -20.44 -31.36
CA MET A 137 0.98 -21.16 -30.20
C MET A 137 0.32 -20.16 -29.22
N PHE A 138 -0.81 -20.53 -28.62
CA PHE A 138 -1.45 -19.75 -27.54
C PHE A 138 -2.05 -18.39 -27.94
N ASN A 139 -2.49 -18.22 -29.19
CA ASN A 139 -2.95 -16.92 -29.71
C ASN A 139 -1.91 -15.79 -29.58
N SER A 140 -0.64 -16.13 -29.38
CA SER A 140 0.46 -15.18 -29.31
C SER A 140 0.95 -14.84 -30.72
N CYS A 141 0.46 -13.71 -31.23
CA CYS A 141 0.86 -13.18 -32.54
C CYS A 141 2.02 -12.18 -32.42
N GLU A 142 2.36 -11.73 -31.22
CA GLU A 142 3.35 -10.69 -30.99
C GLU A 142 4.44 -11.10 -30.01
N LYS A 143 5.67 -10.66 -30.30
CA LYS A 143 6.81 -10.83 -29.41
C LYS A 143 6.72 -9.84 -28.24
N ILE A 144 6.42 -10.34 -27.05
CA ILE A 144 6.40 -9.53 -25.82
C ILE A 144 7.80 -8.98 -25.52
N SER A 145 7.86 -7.74 -25.05
CA SER A 145 9.12 -7.15 -24.62
C SER A 145 9.64 -7.85 -23.35
N PRO A 146 10.88 -8.36 -23.32
CA PRO A 146 11.41 -9.04 -22.14
C PRO A 146 11.37 -8.15 -20.89
N GLY A 147 11.69 -6.86 -21.03
CA GLY A 147 11.67 -5.91 -19.92
C GLY A 147 10.28 -5.71 -19.33
N SER A 148 9.23 -5.67 -20.16
CA SER A 148 7.86 -5.54 -19.64
C SER A 148 7.42 -6.79 -18.91
N ALA A 149 7.71 -7.98 -19.46
CA ALA A 149 7.39 -9.23 -18.80
C ALA A 149 8.07 -9.30 -17.41
N VAL A 150 9.37 -9.02 -17.34
CA VAL A 150 10.12 -9.03 -16.07
C VAL A 150 9.53 -8.04 -15.06
N VAL A 151 9.19 -6.82 -15.46
CA VAL A 151 8.59 -5.82 -14.55
C VAL A 151 7.25 -6.30 -14.01
N VAL A 152 6.35 -6.79 -14.89
CA VAL A 152 5.01 -7.26 -14.51
C VAL A 152 5.10 -8.47 -13.58
N PHE A 153 5.90 -9.49 -13.93
CA PHE A 153 6.08 -10.66 -13.06
C PHE A 153 6.77 -10.32 -11.74
N LYS A 154 7.76 -9.43 -11.75
CA LYS A 154 8.41 -8.96 -10.51
C LYS A 154 7.40 -8.25 -9.61
N PHE A 155 6.54 -7.40 -10.18
CA PHE A 155 5.51 -6.70 -9.42
C PHE A 155 4.50 -7.68 -8.81
N ALA A 156 4.07 -8.68 -9.56
CA ALA A 156 3.13 -9.69 -9.08
C ALA A 156 3.70 -10.65 -8.01
N GLN A 157 5.00 -10.63 -7.75
CA GLN A 157 5.62 -11.50 -6.75
C GLN A 157 5.43 -10.95 -5.34
N TRP A 158 5.03 -11.85 -4.42
CA TRP A 158 4.99 -11.54 -3.00
C TRP A 158 6.38 -11.11 -2.49
N ARG A 159 6.44 -9.97 -1.79
CA ARG A 159 7.69 -9.47 -1.22
C ARG A 159 8.18 -10.38 -0.11
N ARG A 160 9.38 -10.93 -0.28
CA ARG A 160 10.03 -11.81 0.72
C ARG A 160 10.22 -11.17 2.09
N ASN A 161 10.30 -9.84 2.14
CA ASN A 161 10.60 -9.09 3.37
C ASN A 161 9.35 -8.50 4.03
N TYR A 162 8.15 -8.78 3.53
CA TYR A 162 6.92 -8.35 4.18
C TYR A 162 6.53 -9.35 5.28
N GLU A 163 6.40 -8.85 6.50
CA GLU A 163 5.92 -9.64 7.62
C GLU A 163 4.39 -9.75 7.53
N ASP A 164 3.91 -10.96 7.24
CA ASP A 164 2.48 -11.25 7.16
C ASP A 164 1.82 -10.98 8.54
N PRO A 165 0.86 -10.04 8.63
CA PRO A 165 0.16 -9.73 9.87
C PRO A 165 -0.51 -10.96 10.50
N LEU A 166 -0.92 -11.95 9.71
CA LEU A 166 -1.51 -13.19 10.20
C LEU A 166 -0.54 -14.01 11.06
N LYS A 167 0.79 -13.82 10.92
CA LYS A 167 1.79 -14.49 11.78
C LYS A 167 1.70 -14.06 13.24
N THR A 168 1.19 -12.86 13.51
CA THR A 168 1.01 -12.35 14.88
C THR A 168 -0.27 -12.87 15.53
N ILE A 169 -1.19 -13.44 14.74
CA ILE A 169 -2.48 -13.89 15.22
C ILE A 169 -2.36 -15.29 15.84
N ASN A 170 -2.75 -15.40 17.11
CA ASN A 170 -3.00 -16.69 17.74
C ASN A 170 -4.45 -17.12 17.47
N TYR A 171 -4.68 -17.82 16.36
CA TYR A 171 -6.03 -18.26 15.96
C TYR A 171 -6.68 -19.18 16.98
N LYS A 172 -5.92 -19.95 17.76
CA LYS A 172 -6.47 -20.81 18.84
C LYS A 172 -7.07 -19.98 19.96
N LYS A 173 -6.41 -18.87 20.32
CA LYS A 173 -6.96 -17.93 21.29
C LYS A 173 -8.25 -17.30 20.76
N LEU A 174 -8.25 -16.86 19.50
CA LEU A 174 -9.46 -16.29 18.87
C LEU A 174 -10.63 -17.27 18.86
N LEU A 175 -10.40 -18.55 18.53
CA LEU A 175 -11.45 -19.57 18.54
C LEU A 175 -11.97 -19.90 19.95
N ASN A 176 -11.13 -19.77 20.98
CA ASN A 176 -11.56 -19.95 22.37
C ASN A 176 -12.38 -18.74 22.87
N ASP A 177 -11.97 -17.53 22.47
CA ASP A 177 -12.63 -16.28 22.86
C ASP A 177 -13.97 -16.10 22.10
N GLU A 178 -14.03 -16.54 20.83
CA GLU A 178 -15.18 -16.42 19.91
C GLU A 178 -15.50 -17.78 19.21
N PRO A 179 -16.01 -18.78 19.94
CA PRO A 179 -16.28 -20.12 19.40
C PRO A 179 -17.34 -20.13 18.29
N GLU A 180 -18.23 -19.13 18.26
CA GLU A 180 -19.27 -18.99 17.25
C GLU A 180 -18.74 -18.80 15.82
N ILE A 181 -17.44 -18.50 15.65
CA ILE A 181 -16.76 -18.47 14.35
C ILE A 181 -16.96 -19.80 13.60
N LEU A 182 -17.07 -20.92 14.32
CA LEU A 182 -17.23 -22.26 13.74
C LEU A 182 -18.68 -22.63 13.44
N ASN A 183 -19.66 -21.86 13.91
CA ASN A 183 -21.08 -22.21 13.77
C ASN A 183 -21.50 -22.32 12.30
N GLY A 184 -21.88 -23.53 11.89
CA GLY A 184 -22.29 -23.84 10.52
C GLY A 184 -21.14 -23.88 9.50
N ARG A 185 -19.87 -23.83 9.96
CA ARG A 185 -18.66 -23.89 9.13
C ARG A 185 -17.93 -25.22 9.28
N ASN A 186 -18.66 -26.32 9.07
CA ASN A 186 -18.15 -27.69 9.27
C ASN A 186 -16.84 -27.98 8.50
N GLY A 187 -16.62 -27.35 7.34
CA GLY A 187 -15.38 -27.50 6.59
C GLY A 187 -14.17 -26.84 7.25
N LEU A 188 -14.36 -25.69 7.92
CA LEU A 188 -13.32 -25.04 8.71
C LEU A 188 -13.03 -25.84 9.98
N GLU A 189 -14.08 -26.32 10.64
CA GLU A 189 -13.98 -27.17 11.82
C GLU A 189 -13.19 -28.45 11.53
N SER A 190 -13.56 -29.19 10.48
CA SER A 190 -12.84 -30.40 10.05
C SER A 190 -11.37 -30.13 9.71
N TYR A 191 -11.06 -29.02 9.04
CA TYR A 191 -9.67 -28.65 8.73
C TYR A 191 -8.85 -28.36 9.99
N LEU A 192 -9.46 -27.71 10.99
CA LEU A 192 -8.80 -27.41 12.25
C LEU A 192 -8.56 -28.69 13.05
N ASP A 193 -9.53 -29.60 13.10
CA ASP A 193 -9.39 -30.90 13.79
C ASP A 193 -8.25 -31.73 13.18
N ASP A 194 -8.18 -31.82 11.84
CA ASP A 194 -7.11 -32.53 11.12
C ASP A 194 -5.71 -31.95 11.44
N LEU A 195 -5.61 -30.63 11.55
CA LEU A 195 -4.36 -29.94 11.93
C LEU A 195 -3.94 -30.25 13.37
N HIS A 196 -4.90 -30.37 14.29
CA HIS A 196 -4.66 -30.67 15.69
C HIS A 196 -4.18 -32.12 15.87
N GLU A 197 -4.83 -33.09 15.23
CA GLU A 197 -4.43 -34.50 15.25
C GLU A 197 -3.04 -34.72 14.62
N GLY A 198 -2.77 -34.05 13.50
CA GLY A 198 -1.46 -34.09 12.85
C GLY A 198 -0.34 -33.58 13.77
N ALA A 199 -0.57 -32.50 14.53
CA ALA A 199 0.42 -31.92 15.41
C ALA A 199 0.76 -32.78 16.65
N GLU A 200 -0.21 -33.53 17.19
CA GLU A 200 0.02 -34.45 18.31
C GLU A 200 0.78 -35.71 17.88
N LYS A 201 0.53 -36.18 16.64
CA LYS A 201 1.20 -37.35 16.08
C LYS A 201 2.72 -37.16 15.95
N TRP A 202 3.19 -35.94 15.65
CA TRP A 202 4.63 -35.62 15.54
C TRP A 202 5.33 -35.29 16.86
N ARG A 203 4.59 -35.07 17.96
CA ARG A 203 5.19 -34.85 19.30
C ARG A 203 5.48 -36.14 20.07
N ASN A 204 4.90 -37.26 19.65
CA ASN A 204 5.03 -38.57 20.29
C ASN A 204 6.09 -39.48 19.62
N PHE A 205 6.96 -38.90 18.77
CA PHE A 205 8.17 -39.51 18.20
C PHE A 205 9.39 -38.67 18.58
#